data_AF-A0A838LI70-F1
#
_entry.id   AF-A0A838LI70-F1
#
_cell.length_a   1.000
_cell.length_b   1.000
_cell.length_c   1.000
_cell.angle_alpha   90.00
_cell.angle_beta   90.00
_cell.angle_gamma   90.00
#
_symmetry.space_group_name_H-M   'P 1'
#
loop_
_entity.id
_entity.type
_entity.pdbx_description
1 polymer ?
#
loop_
_entity_poly.entity_id
_entity_poly.type
_entity_poly.pdbx_seq_one_letter_code
_entity_poly.pdbx_strand_id
1 'polypeptide(L)'
;MSVEIEAEVEYADELESQGVSLFEGDEGGLEYAQRHALVTLLKQRFISARTHPRDWRVLVEHERLLRSRLNELFLDLQVDRVREVAWKRQAVAEGSARFPTMLYDAAWSREETLVLVHLRDRLRSGLAGGDTRVFIDREDLVGYVASFRPRHATDVAGDEKRARNAVASIAKAGLLIATSTEERFEVSEAVESLIPLELLQELLEALQAANATDVPPESDEPADLFDEES
;
A
#
# COMPACT_ATOMS: atom_id res chain seq x y z
N MET A 1 14.41 6.56 22.72
CA MET A 1 14.43 6.06 21.33
C MET A 1 15.74 5.38 20.96
N SER A 2 16.92 6.01 21.05
CA SER A 2 18.18 5.34 20.66
C SER A 2 18.57 4.14 21.55
N VAL A 3 18.37 4.22 22.86
CA VAL A 3 18.73 3.14 23.81
C VAL A 3 17.82 1.91 23.70
N GLU A 4 16.52 2.11 23.38
CA GLU A 4 15.57 1.01 23.17
C GLU A 4 15.85 0.26 21.86
N ILE A 5 16.21 1.00 20.81
CA ILE A 5 16.60 0.41 19.51
C ILE A 5 17.93 -0.35 19.67
N GLU A 6 18.91 0.21 20.38
CA GLU A 6 20.18 -0.47 20.66
C GLU A 6 19.98 -1.76 21.47
N ALA A 7 19.13 -1.75 22.49
CA ALA A 7 18.80 -2.94 23.27
C ALA A 7 18.03 -4.00 22.46
N GLU A 8 17.12 -3.59 21.58
CA GLU A 8 16.38 -4.49 20.68
C GLU A 8 17.30 -5.13 19.63
N VAL A 9 18.31 -4.39 19.16
CA VAL A 9 19.33 -4.90 18.23
C VAL A 9 20.27 -5.89 18.93
N GLU A 10 20.78 -5.57 20.12
CA GLU A 10 21.69 -6.44 20.88
C GLU A 10 21.01 -7.76 21.29
N TYR A 11 19.75 -7.69 21.73
CA TYR A 11 18.95 -8.88 22.05
C TYR A 11 18.67 -9.75 20.82
N ALA A 12 18.44 -9.14 19.66
CA ALA A 12 18.18 -9.88 18.43
C ALA A 12 19.44 -10.56 17.89
N ASP A 13 20.63 -9.97 18.07
CA ASP A 13 21.92 -10.59 17.72
C ASP A 13 22.23 -11.80 18.63
N GLU A 14 21.92 -11.70 19.93
CA GLU A 14 22.04 -12.83 20.86
C GLU A 14 21.13 -13.99 20.46
N LEU A 15 19.88 -13.72 20.05
CA LEU A 15 18.93 -14.74 19.60
C LEU A 15 19.28 -15.34 18.23
N GLU A 16 19.90 -14.59 17.33
CA GLU A 16 20.44 -15.14 16.07
C GLU A 16 21.56 -16.16 16.32
N SER A 17 22.29 -16.04 17.44
CA SER A 17 23.32 -17.02 17.84
C SER A 17 22.75 -18.29 18.50
N GLN A 18 21.49 -18.27 18.94
CA GLN A 18 20.82 -19.43 19.50
C GLN A 18 20.33 -20.33 18.37
N GLY A 19 20.55 -21.65 18.51
CA GLY A 19 20.18 -22.63 17.48
C GLY A 19 18.68 -22.62 17.13
N VAL A 20 18.26 -23.51 16.23
CA VAL A 20 16.89 -23.53 15.70
C VAL A 20 15.76 -23.75 16.73
N SER A 21 16.06 -24.24 17.94
CA SER A 21 15.11 -24.35 19.06
C SER A 21 15.24 -23.12 19.95
N LEU A 22 14.23 -22.25 19.91
CA LEU A 22 14.25 -20.91 20.50
C LEU A 22 13.51 -20.84 21.85
N PHE A 23 12.69 -21.85 22.17
CA PHE A 23 11.95 -21.94 23.43
C PHE A 23 11.64 -23.42 23.76
N GLU A 24 11.22 -23.67 25.00
CA GLU A 24 10.88 -25.03 25.45
C GLU A 24 9.71 -25.60 24.63
N GLY A 25 9.91 -26.80 24.06
CA GLY A 25 8.92 -27.44 23.19
C GLY A 25 8.87 -26.89 21.76
N ASP A 26 9.86 -26.08 21.34
CA ASP A 26 9.92 -25.55 19.99
C ASP A 26 10.29 -26.62 18.95
N GLU A 27 9.31 -27.02 18.15
CA GLU A 27 9.46 -27.93 17.01
C GLU A 27 9.70 -27.19 15.68
N GLY A 28 9.88 -25.87 15.72
CA GLY A 28 10.13 -25.04 14.55
C GLY A 28 11.49 -25.32 13.92
N GLY A 29 11.51 -25.46 12.59
CA GLY A 29 12.75 -25.67 11.82
C GLY A 29 13.36 -24.40 11.24
N LEU A 30 12.92 -23.22 11.68
CA LEU A 30 13.43 -21.92 11.20
C LEU A 30 14.34 -21.28 12.25
N GLU A 31 15.41 -20.66 11.79
CA GLU A 31 16.27 -19.80 12.62
C GLU A 31 15.52 -18.52 13.04
N TYR A 32 15.99 -17.84 14.08
CA TYR A 32 15.34 -16.65 14.63
C TYR A 32 15.04 -15.58 13.55
N ALA A 33 16.05 -15.21 12.75
CA ALA A 33 15.91 -14.22 11.68
C ALA A 33 14.86 -14.62 10.63
N GLN A 34 14.80 -15.92 10.29
CA GLN A 34 13.83 -16.46 9.33
C GLN A 34 12.41 -16.43 9.89
N ARG A 35 12.23 -16.72 11.19
CA ARG A 35 10.92 -16.58 11.86
C ARG A 35 10.48 -15.13 11.90
N HIS A 36 11.39 -14.21 12.22
CA HIS A 36 11.11 -12.79 12.20
C HIS A 36 10.65 -12.33 10.81
N ALA A 37 11.40 -12.68 9.76
CA ALA A 37 11.03 -12.37 8.37
C ALA A 37 9.67 -12.98 7.98
N LEU A 38 9.38 -14.22 8.38
CA LEU A 38 8.08 -14.86 8.15
C LEU A 38 6.94 -14.10 8.85
N VAL A 39 7.14 -13.71 10.12
CA VAL A 39 6.16 -12.91 10.87
C VAL A 39 5.94 -11.55 10.22
N THR A 40 7.01 -10.86 9.80
CA THR A 40 6.90 -9.60 9.07
C THR A 40 6.10 -9.79 7.77
N LEU A 41 6.41 -10.83 6.98
CA LEU A 41 5.66 -11.17 5.75
C LEU A 41 4.18 -11.41 6.03
N LEU A 42 3.82 -12.04 7.14
CA LEU A 42 2.43 -12.30 7.52
C LEU A 42 1.71 -11.03 7.99
N LYS A 43 2.37 -10.17 8.76
CA LYS A 43 1.76 -8.93 9.31
C LYS A 43 1.67 -7.81 8.27
N GLN A 44 2.69 -7.64 7.45
CA GLN A 44 2.80 -6.52 6.52
C GLN A 44 2.16 -6.84 5.17
N ARG A 45 1.57 -5.84 4.51
CA ARG A 45 1.04 -6.01 3.16
C ARG A 45 2.16 -6.34 2.16
N PHE A 46 3.35 -5.78 2.40
CA PHE A 46 4.58 -6.08 1.67
C PHE A 46 5.79 -5.83 2.59
N ILE A 47 6.94 -6.34 2.18
CA ILE A 47 8.25 -5.96 2.72
C ILE A 47 9.11 -5.42 1.58
N SER A 48 10.05 -4.54 1.89
CA SER A 48 11.00 -4.01 0.90
C SER A 48 12.37 -3.81 1.51
N ALA A 49 13.41 -3.73 0.68
CA ALA A 49 14.75 -3.34 1.14
C ALA A 49 14.77 -1.97 1.82
N ARG A 50 13.88 -1.06 1.43
CA ARG A 50 13.81 0.31 1.97
C ARG A 50 13.17 0.36 3.35
N THR A 51 12.07 -0.37 3.56
CA THR A 51 11.29 -0.30 4.81
C THR A 51 11.62 -1.42 5.80
N HIS A 52 12.13 -2.56 5.33
CA HIS A 52 12.44 -3.74 6.13
C HIS A 52 13.76 -4.39 5.68
N PRO A 53 14.91 -3.67 5.75
CA PRO A 53 16.17 -4.11 5.17
C PRO A 53 16.72 -5.44 5.74
N ARG A 54 16.49 -5.72 7.03
CA ARG A 54 16.90 -7.00 7.66
C ARG A 54 16.07 -8.15 7.11
N ASP A 55 14.75 -8.03 7.19
CA ASP A 55 13.83 -9.06 6.70
C ASP A 55 13.96 -9.30 5.20
N TRP A 56 14.24 -8.24 4.41
CA TRP A 56 14.51 -8.36 2.98
C TRP A 56 15.75 -9.21 2.68
N ARG A 57 16.87 -8.97 3.39
CA ARG A 57 18.10 -9.76 3.21
C ARG A 57 17.85 -11.24 3.52
N VAL A 58 17.22 -11.52 4.65
CA VAL A 58 16.83 -12.88 5.06
C VAL A 58 15.90 -13.52 4.02
N LEU A 59 14.94 -12.75 3.49
CA LEU A 59 14.03 -13.24 2.46
C LEU A 59 14.76 -13.65 1.19
N VAL A 60 15.64 -12.80 0.68
CA VAL A 60 16.36 -13.06 -0.57
C VAL A 60 17.28 -14.27 -0.41
N GLU A 61 17.94 -14.42 0.74
CA GLU A 61 18.82 -15.55 1.04
C GLU A 61 18.07 -16.88 1.22
N HIS A 62 16.91 -16.85 1.90
CA HIS A 62 16.16 -18.06 2.26
C HIS A 62 14.80 -18.17 1.56
N GLU A 63 14.67 -17.61 0.35
CA GLU A 63 13.40 -17.43 -0.35
C GLU A 63 12.59 -18.73 -0.44
N ARG A 64 13.24 -19.84 -0.83
CA ARG A 64 12.59 -21.15 -0.98
C ARG A 64 11.99 -21.67 0.33
N LEU A 65 12.68 -21.44 1.44
CA LEU A 65 12.26 -21.89 2.77
C LEU A 65 11.04 -21.10 3.24
N LEU A 66 11.10 -19.77 3.13
CA LEU A 66 9.99 -18.89 3.52
C LEU A 66 8.77 -19.08 2.61
N ARG A 67 8.98 -19.26 1.30
CA ARG A 67 7.93 -19.63 0.35
C ARG A 67 7.23 -20.93 0.77
N SER A 68 7.99 -21.97 1.11
CA SER A 68 7.43 -23.23 1.59
C SER A 68 6.56 -23.02 2.84
N ARG A 69 6.99 -22.20 3.80
CA ARG A 69 6.22 -21.92 5.02
C ARG A 69 4.95 -21.13 4.77
N LEU A 70 4.97 -20.19 3.82
CA LEU A 70 3.78 -19.47 3.38
C LEU A 70 2.80 -20.39 2.64
N ASN A 71 3.29 -21.35 1.86
CA ASN A 71 2.45 -22.30 1.14
C ASN A 71 1.62 -23.18 2.09
N GLU A 72 2.13 -23.53 3.28
CA GLU A 72 1.37 -24.24 4.32
C GLU A 72 0.15 -23.45 4.81
N LEU A 73 0.11 -22.14 4.56
CA LEU A 73 -0.98 -21.22 4.90
C LEU A 73 -1.83 -20.83 3.68
N PHE A 74 -1.67 -21.52 2.55
CA PHE A 74 -2.27 -21.18 1.26
C PHE A 74 -1.89 -19.77 0.75
N LEU A 75 -0.66 -19.33 1.05
CA LEU A 75 -0.13 -18.04 0.61
C LEU A 75 0.99 -18.25 -0.40
N ASP A 76 0.91 -17.56 -1.54
CA ASP A 76 1.99 -17.53 -2.53
C ASP A 76 2.83 -16.26 -2.38
N LEU A 77 4.14 -16.44 -2.27
CA LEU A 77 5.12 -15.36 -2.14
C LEU A 77 5.46 -14.76 -3.51
N GLN A 78 5.21 -13.49 -3.71
CA GLN A 78 5.70 -12.76 -4.87
C GLN A 78 6.94 -11.96 -4.49
N VAL A 79 7.94 -11.95 -5.37
CA VAL A 79 9.19 -11.20 -5.19
C VAL A 79 9.54 -10.46 -6.47
N ASP A 80 9.59 -9.14 -6.41
CA ASP A 80 10.17 -8.28 -7.42
C ASP A 80 11.59 -7.94 -6.99
N ARG A 81 12.57 -8.61 -7.59
CA ARG A 81 13.99 -8.41 -7.27
C ARG A 81 14.56 -7.12 -7.81
N VAL A 82 13.94 -6.53 -8.84
CA VAL A 82 14.42 -5.28 -9.44
C VAL A 82 14.07 -4.12 -8.53
N ARG A 83 12.84 -4.08 -8.03
CA ARG A 83 12.35 -3.03 -7.12
C ARG A 83 12.61 -3.34 -5.65
N GLU A 84 13.14 -4.54 -5.38
CA GLU A 84 13.43 -5.06 -4.05
C GLU A 84 12.21 -5.10 -3.10
N VAL A 85 11.11 -5.67 -3.61
CA VAL A 85 9.82 -5.75 -2.89
C VAL A 85 9.29 -7.17 -2.92
N ALA A 86 8.69 -7.60 -1.82
CA ALA A 86 7.98 -8.87 -1.74
C ALA A 86 6.63 -8.73 -1.03
N TRP A 87 5.66 -9.51 -1.47
CA TRP A 87 4.31 -9.53 -0.89
C TRP A 87 3.69 -10.91 -1.00
N LYS A 88 2.64 -11.13 -0.22
CA LYS A 88 1.87 -12.38 -0.22
C LYS A 88 0.60 -12.22 -1.05
N ARG A 89 0.23 -13.27 -1.77
CA ARG A 89 -1.07 -13.43 -2.45
C ARG A 89 -1.75 -14.70 -1.97
N GLN A 90 -3.07 -14.76 -2.11
CA GLN A 90 -3.80 -16.00 -1.89
C GLN A 90 -3.37 -17.00 -2.98
N ALA A 91 -3.01 -18.22 -2.58
CA ALA A 91 -2.76 -19.29 -3.53
C ALA A 91 -4.05 -19.63 -4.28
N VAL A 92 -3.93 -19.94 -5.57
CA VAL A 92 -5.06 -20.32 -6.44
C VAL A 92 -5.08 -21.83 -6.57
N ALA A 93 -6.23 -22.45 -6.30
CA ALA A 93 -6.38 -23.89 -6.50
C ALA A 93 -6.51 -24.23 -7.98
N GLU A 94 -5.98 -25.38 -8.39
CA GLU A 94 -6.19 -25.93 -9.73
C GLU A 94 -7.64 -26.45 -9.84
N GLY A 95 -8.57 -25.57 -10.22
CA GLY A 95 -9.99 -25.91 -10.38
C GLY A 95 -10.93 -24.86 -9.77
N SER A 96 -12.12 -25.29 -9.37
CA SER A 96 -13.15 -24.41 -8.77
C SER A 96 -13.10 -24.33 -7.24
N ALA A 97 -12.21 -25.11 -6.61
CA ALA A 97 -12.05 -25.09 -5.16
C ALA A 97 -11.43 -23.76 -4.70
N ARG A 98 -11.78 -23.31 -3.49
CA ARG A 98 -11.15 -22.15 -2.84
C ARG A 98 -10.48 -22.60 -1.56
N PHE A 99 -9.26 -22.15 -1.33
CA PHE A 99 -8.59 -22.35 -0.05
C PHE A 99 -9.14 -21.40 1.02
N PRO A 100 -9.05 -21.77 2.31
CA PRO A 100 -9.21 -20.82 3.40
C PRO A 100 -8.23 -19.65 3.23
N THR A 101 -8.66 -18.43 3.58
CA THR A 101 -7.81 -17.24 3.53
C THR A 101 -7.61 -16.68 4.93
N MET A 102 -6.35 -16.38 5.25
CA MET A 102 -5.99 -15.51 6.37
C MET A 102 -5.63 -14.09 5.91
N LEU A 103 -5.71 -13.81 4.60
CA LEU A 103 -5.48 -12.49 4.08
C LEU A 103 -6.67 -11.60 4.41
N TYR A 104 -6.39 -10.54 5.16
CA TYR A 104 -7.29 -9.42 5.27
C TYR A 104 -7.17 -8.58 3.99
N ASP A 105 -8.05 -8.86 3.02
CA ASP A 105 -8.12 -8.14 1.76
C ASP A 105 -8.99 -6.88 1.92
N ALA A 106 -8.50 -5.91 2.70
CA ALA A 106 -9.13 -4.60 2.73
C ALA A 106 -8.83 -3.87 1.43
N ALA A 107 -9.89 -3.62 0.66
CA ALA A 107 -9.82 -2.72 -0.47
C ALA A 107 -9.37 -1.33 0.01
N TRP A 108 -8.57 -0.66 -0.82
CA TRP A 108 -8.26 0.75 -0.61
C TRP A 108 -9.55 1.57 -0.74
N SER A 109 -9.72 2.54 0.14
CA SER A 109 -10.76 3.57 0.01
C SER A 109 -10.59 4.36 -1.29
N ARG A 110 -11.61 5.14 -1.63
CA ARG A 110 -11.60 6.04 -2.79
C ARG A 110 -10.42 7.00 -2.73
N GLU A 111 -10.24 7.69 -1.61
CA GLU A 111 -9.17 8.67 -1.43
C GLU A 111 -7.78 8.01 -1.44
N GLU A 112 -7.63 6.83 -0.83
CA GLU A 112 -6.37 6.06 -0.90
C GLU A 112 -6.05 5.62 -2.33
N THR A 113 -7.06 5.19 -3.09
CA THR A 113 -6.90 4.84 -4.51
C THR A 113 -6.41 6.02 -5.32
N LEU A 114 -6.98 7.22 -5.11
CA LEU A 114 -6.53 8.45 -5.78
C LEU A 114 -5.08 8.79 -5.42
N VAL A 115 -4.70 8.66 -4.14
CA VAL A 115 -3.29 8.83 -3.72
C VAL A 115 -2.39 7.84 -4.46
N LEU A 116 -2.74 6.56 -4.49
CA LEU A 116 -1.96 5.51 -5.15
C LEU A 116 -1.80 5.77 -6.67
N VAL A 117 -2.85 6.28 -7.32
CA VAL A 117 -2.80 6.71 -8.73
C VAL A 117 -1.75 7.78 -8.93
N HIS A 118 -1.81 8.82 -8.10
CA HIS A 118 -0.89 9.94 -8.22
C HIS A 118 0.56 9.52 -7.92
N LEU A 119 0.77 8.67 -6.91
CA LEU A 119 2.09 8.14 -6.59
C LEU A 119 2.70 7.36 -7.74
N ARG A 120 1.91 6.50 -8.41
CA ARG A 120 2.39 5.70 -9.53
C ARG A 120 2.76 6.59 -10.72
N ASP A 121 1.93 7.57 -11.06
CA ASP A 121 2.20 8.52 -12.14
C ASP A 121 3.47 9.34 -11.86
N ARG A 122 3.59 9.84 -10.63
CA ARG A 122 4.76 10.63 -10.20
C ARG A 122 6.04 9.81 -10.22
N LEU A 123 5.99 8.57 -9.71
CA LEU A 123 7.12 7.65 -9.71
C LEU A 123 7.60 7.35 -11.14
N ARG A 124 6.68 6.95 -12.02
CA ARG A 124 7.02 6.65 -13.42
C ARG A 124 7.60 7.86 -14.14
N SER A 125 7.03 9.04 -13.94
CA SER A 125 7.50 10.28 -14.56
C SER A 125 8.91 10.65 -14.10
N GLY A 126 9.20 10.52 -12.80
CA GLY A 126 10.54 10.79 -12.25
C GLY A 126 11.58 9.79 -12.77
N LEU A 127 11.27 8.49 -12.75
CA LEU A 127 12.17 7.45 -13.25
C LEU A 127 12.45 7.61 -14.76
N ALA A 128 11.45 7.98 -15.56
CA ALA A 128 11.63 8.29 -16.98
C ALA A 128 12.49 9.54 -17.21
N GLY A 129 12.48 10.48 -16.27
CA GLY A 129 13.38 11.64 -16.23
C GLY A 129 14.81 11.32 -15.80
N GLY A 130 15.08 10.08 -15.37
CA GLY A 130 16.39 9.64 -14.88
C GLY A 130 16.61 9.84 -13.38
N ASP A 131 15.57 10.20 -12.63
CA ASP A 131 15.65 10.29 -11.18
C ASP A 131 15.84 8.89 -10.58
N THR A 132 16.73 8.77 -9.60
CA THR A 132 16.91 7.53 -8.83
C THR A 132 15.96 7.43 -7.65
N ARG A 133 15.40 8.57 -7.21
CA ARG A 133 14.42 8.66 -6.12
C ARG A 133 13.44 9.76 -6.42
N VAL A 134 12.17 9.47 -6.21
CA VAL A 134 11.07 10.40 -6.47
C VAL A 134 10.51 10.90 -5.14
N PHE A 135 10.35 12.21 -5.05
CA PHE A 135 9.80 12.87 -3.86
C PHE A 135 8.49 13.57 -4.20
N ILE A 136 7.61 13.64 -3.20
CA ILE A 136 6.32 14.31 -3.28
C ILE A 136 5.98 14.96 -1.94
N ASP A 137 5.38 16.14 -2.00
CA ASP A 137 4.94 16.87 -0.81
C ASP A 137 3.52 16.43 -0.41
N ARG A 138 3.21 16.49 0.88
CA ARG A 138 1.89 16.11 1.41
C ARG A 138 0.77 16.91 0.77
N GLU A 139 0.96 18.22 0.62
CA GLU A 139 -0.05 19.11 0.06
C GLU A 139 -0.29 18.85 -1.44
N ASP A 140 0.70 18.35 -2.18
CA ASP A 140 0.48 17.89 -3.56
C ASP A 140 -0.48 16.69 -3.59
N LEU A 141 -0.29 15.73 -2.67
CA LEU A 141 -1.17 14.57 -2.56
C LEU A 141 -2.59 14.96 -2.14
N VAL A 142 -2.72 15.82 -1.14
CA VAL A 142 -4.03 16.31 -0.66
C VAL A 142 -4.73 17.10 -1.77
N GLY A 143 -4.01 17.98 -2.46
CA GLY A 143 -4.52 18.76 -3.59
C GLY A 143 -4.97 17.87 -4.75
N TYR A 144 -4.21 16.82 -5.07
CA TYR A 144 -4.60 15.85 -6.09
C TYR A 144 -5.94 15.19 -5.73
N VAL A 145 -6.10 14.68 -4.50
CA VAL A 145 -7.37 14.07 -4.05
C VAL A 145 -8.51 15.09 -4.11
N ALA A 146 -8.27 16.32 -3.68
CA ALA A 146 -9.27 17.39 -3.69
C ALA A 146 -9.76 17.74 -5.11
N SER A 147 -8.95 17.53 -6.15
CA SER A 147 -9.36 17.76 -7.54
C SER A 147 -10.48 16.82 -8.03
N PHE A 148 -10.70 15.69 -7.34
CA PHE A 148 -11.77 14.72 -7.62
C PHE A 148 -13.03 14.95 -6.78
N ARG A 149 -13.14 16.09 -6.09
CA ARG A 149 -14.33 16.47 -5.34
C ARG A 149 -15.51 16.72 -6.29
N PRO A 150 -16.72 16.16 -6.03
CA PRO A 150 -17.93 16.55 -6.73
C PRO A 150 -18.22 18.04 -6.54
N ARG A 151 -18.64 18.74 -7.60
CA ARG A 151 -18.92 20.19 -7.56
C ARG A 151 -20.01 20.57 -6.56
N HIS A 152 -20.93 19.66 -6.27
CA HIS A 152 -22.07 19.87 -5.37
C HIS A 152 -21.76 19.51 -3.90
N ALA A 153 -20.60 18.92 -3.62
CA ALA A 153 -20.23 18.58 -2.26
C ALA A 153 -20.07 19.88 -1.44
N THR A 154 -20.68 19.93 -0.26
CA THR A 154 -20.65 21.10 0.63
C THR A 154 -19.70 20.95 1.82
N ASP A 155 -19.31 19.72 2.16
CA ASP A 155 -18.42 19.40 3.29
C ASP A 155 -16.93 19.49 2.91
N VAL A 156 -16.42 20.72 2.79
CA VAL A 156 -15.00 20.96 2.45
C VAL A 156 -14.05 20.39 3.50
N ALA A 157 -14.33 20.65 4.78
CA ALA A 157 -13.48 20.22 5.87
C ALA A 157 -13.42 18.69 6.01
N GLY A 158 -14.54 17.98 5.80
CA GLY A 158 -14.57 16.53 5.84
C GLY A 158 -13.84 15.87 4.67
N ASP A 159 -13.95 16.41 3.46
CA ASP A 159 -13.20 15.94 2.29
C ASP A 159 -11.69 16.07 2.50
N GLU A 160 -11.25 17.23 2.97
CA GLU A 160 -9.85 17.52 3.25
C GLU A 160 -9.30 16.59 4.34
N LYS A 161 -10.10 16.33 5.39
CA LYS A 161 -9.76 15.35 6.44
C LYS A 161 -9.63 13.93 5.88
N ARG A 162 -10.54 13.50 4.99
CA ARG A 162 -10.45 12.17 4.33
C ARG A 162 -9.20 12.07 3.47
N ALA A 163 -8.85 13.10 2.69
CA ALA A 163 -7.63 13.13 1.90
C ALA A 163 -6.37 13.00 2.76
N ARG A 164 -6.28 13.75 3.87
CA ARG A 164 -5.15 13.63 4.81
C ARG A 164 -5.06 12.26 5.46
N ASN A 165 -6.20 11.68 5.85
CA ASN A 165 -6.24 10.33 6.40
C ASN A 165 -5.78 9.28 5.39
N ALA A 166 -6.14 9.43 4.11
CA ALA A 166 -5.66 8.56 3.04
C ALA A 166 -4.14 8.64 2.91
N VAL A 167 -3.55 9.84 2.86
CA VAL A 167 -2.08 10.00 2.82
C VAL A 167 -1.41 9.35 4.03
N ALA A 168 -1.95 9.58 5.23
CA ALA A 168 -1.43 8.96 6.45
C ALA A 168 -1.52 7.42 6.43
N SER A 169 -2.61 6.86 5.89
CA SER A 169 -2.79 5.43 5.72
C SER A 169 -1.79 4.83 4.72
N ILE A 170 -1.58 5.49 3.58
CA ILE A 170 -0.59 5.08 2.57
C ILE A 170 0.85 5.18 3.10
N ALA A 171 1.16 6.19 3.92
CA ALA A 171 2.44 6.29 4.62
C ALA A 171 2.61 5.17 5.65
N LYS A 172 1.58 4.88 6.44
CA LYS A 172 1.58 3.75 7.40
C LYS A 172 1.74 2.41 6.70
N ALA A 173 1.22 2.27 5.48
CA ALA A 173 1.43 1.08 4.66
C ALA A 173 2.87 0.95 4.14
N GLY A 174 3.71 1.99 4.27
CA GLY A 174 5.11 2.00 3.84
C GLY A 174 5.34 2.41 2.39
N LEU A 175 4.30 2.93 1.71
CA LEU A 175 4.40 3.38 0.32
C LEU A 175 4.91 4.82 0.20
N LEU A 176 4.85 5.57 1.29
CA LEU A 176 5.49 6.87 1.46
C LEU A 176 6.50 6.76 2.61
N ILE A 177 7.76 7.08 2.33
CA ILE A 177 8.84 7.01 3.30
C ILE A 177 9.11 8.43 3.78
N ALA A 178 9.03 8.65 5.10
CA ALA A 178 9.28 9.95 5.70
C ALA A 178 10.71 10.43 5.42
N THR A 179 10.86 11.72 5.15
CA THR A 179 12.17 12.37 4.98
C THR A 179 12.53 13.18 6.23
N SER A 180 13.64 13.93 6.17
CA SER A 180 13.98 14.92 7.21
C SER A 180 12.95 16.04 7.36
N THR A 181 12.09 16.22 6.38
CA THR A 181 11.01 17.22 6.37
C THR A 181 9.67 16.50 6.52
N GLU A 182 8.87 16.89 7.53
CA GLU A 182 7.61 16.22 7.89
C GLU A 182 6.53 16.26 6.79
N GLU A 183 6.66 17.22 5.88
CA GLU A 183 5.73 17.43 4.76
C GLU A 183 6.20 16.80 3.43
N ARG A 184 7.35 16.13 3.42
CA ARG A 184 7.93 15.56 2.20
C ARG A 184 8.20 14.08 2.35
N PHE A 185 7.78 13.32 1.36
CA PHE A 185 7.94 11.87 1.31
C PHE A 185 8.78 11.44 0.12
N GLU A 186 9.58 10.40 0.31
CA GLU A 186 10.11 9.59 -0.77
C GLU A 186 9.04 8.56 -1.18
N VAL A 187 8.77 8.43 -2.47
CA VAL A 187 7.80 7.47 -3.00
C VAL A 187 8.45 6.10 -3.11
N SER A 188 7.85 5.09 -2.47
CA SER A 188 8.34 3.71 -2.52
C SER A 188 8.10 3.07 -3.89
N GLU A 189 9.10 2.39 -4.43
CA GLU A 189 8.97 1.61 -5.67
C GLU A 189 7.99 0.42 -5.55
N ALA A 190 7.64 0.04 -4.31
CA ALA A 190 6.59 -0.96 -4.04
C ALA A 190 5.22 -0.58 -4.63
N VAL A 191 4.99 0.71 -4.89
CA VAL A 191 3.79 1.17 -5.61
C VAL A 191 3.65 0.48 -6.96
N GLU A 192 4.76 0.23 -7.68
CA GLU A 192 4.70 -0.40 -9.00
C GLU A 192 4.35 -1.88 -8.96
N SER A 193 4.91 -2.62 -8.00
CA SER A 193 4.74 -4.08 -7.90
C SER A 193 3.39 -4.48 -7.30
N LEU A 194 2.86 -3.70 -6.36
CA LEU A 194 1.67 -4.08 -5.59
C LEU A 194 0.34 -3.76 -6.29
N ILE A 195 0.34 -2.82 -7.24
CA ILE A 195 -0.88 -2.35 -7.88
C ILE A 195 -0.62 -2.26 -9.38
N PRO A 196 -1.01 -3.26 -10.19
CA PRO A 196 -0.86 -3.21 -11.64
C PRO A 196 -1.47 -1.93 -12.24
N LEU A 197 -0.89 -1.44 -13.34
CA LEU A 197 -1.32 -0.18 -13.96
C LEU A 197 -2.78 -0.26 -14.40
N GLU A 198 -3.14 -1.40 -14.99
CA GLU A 198 -4.43 -1.65 -15.61
C GLU A 198 -5.54 -1.58 -14.55
N LEU A 199 -5.33 -2.27 -13.42
CA LEU A 199 -6.25 -2.23 -12.28
C LEU A 199 -6.43 -0.80 -11.75
N LEU A 200 -5.34 -0.03 -11.67
CA LEU A 200 -5.38 1.33 -11.16
C LEU A 200 -6.13 2.29 -12.11
N GLN A 201 -5.99 2.10 -13.42
CA GLN A 201 -6.73 2.86 -14.43
C GLN A 201 -8.22 2.50 -14.41
N GLU A 202 -8.56 1.21 -14.35
CA GLU A 202 -9.94 0.75 -14.23
C GLU A 202 -10.63 1.33 -12.99
N LEU A 203 -9.93 1.33 -11.84
CA LEU A 203 -10.44 1.91 -10.60
C LEU A 203 -10.61 3.44 -10.73
N LEU A 204 -9.68 4.14 -11.37
CA LEU A 204 -9.78 5.58 -11.59
C LEU A 204 -10.97 5.93 -12.49
N GLU A 205 -11.15 5.21 -13.60
CA GLU A 205 -12.28 5.40 -14.52
C GLU A 205 -13.61 5.15 -13.81
N ALA A 206 -13.70 4.08 -13.01
CA ALA A 206 -14.88 3.79 -12.20
C ALA A 206 -15.19 4.92 -11.20
N LEU A 207 -14.15 5.49 -10.55
CA LEU A 207 -14.30 6.62 -9.63
C LEU A 207 -14.74 7.91 -10.35
N GLN A 208 -14.20 8.18 -11.54
CA GLN A 208 -14.58 9.33 -12.35
C GLN A 208 -16.02 9.21 -12.86
N ALA A 209 -16.43 8.03 -13.31
CA ALA A 209 -17.80 7.77 -13.74
C ALA A 209 -18.80 7.96 -12.59
N ALA A 210 -18.50 7.43 -11.41
CA ALA A 210 -19.33 7.61 -10.21
C ALA A 210 -19.50 9.09 -9.83
N ASN A 211 -18.43 9.88 -9.94
CA ASN A 211 -18.48 11.33 -9.72
C ASN A 211 -19.33 12.09 -10.76
N ALA A 212 -19.39 11.60 -12.01
CA ALA A 212 -20.16 12.22 -13.08
C ALA A 212 -21.66 11.90 -13.01
N THR A 213 -22.02 10.73 -12.47
CA THR A 213 -23.44 10.33 -12.27
C THR A 213 -24.11 10.99 -11.07
N ASP A 214 -23.36 11.61 -10.15
CA ASP A 214 -23.88 12.34 -8.98
C ASP A 214 -24.26 13.80 -9.32
N VAL A 215 -24.46 14.09 -10.61
CA VAL A 215 -25.05 15.33 -11.12
C VAL A 215 -26.57 15.21 -10.96
N PRO A 216 -27.24 16.03 -10.11
CA PRO A 216 -28.69 16.09 -10.09
C PRO A 216 -29.18 16.43 -11.51
N PRO A 217 -30.32 15.89 -11.98
CA PRO A 217 -30.90 16.39 -13.23
C PRO A 217 -31.00 17.91 -13.10
N GLU A 218 -30.50 18.63 -14.12
CA GLU A 218 -30.77 20.06 -14.26
C GLU A 218 -32.25 20.22 -13.96
N SER A 219 -32.55 21.06 -12.96
CA SER A 219 -33.93 21.49 -12.80
C SER A 219 -34.23 22.19 -14.11
N ASP A 220 -35.02 21.54 -14.96
CA ASP A 220 -35.84 22.24 -15.93
C ASP A 220 -36.64 23.22 -15.08
N GLU A 221 -36.12 24.44 -14.93
CA GLU A 221 -36.93 25.57 -14.53
C GLU A 221 -38.12 25.52 -15.48
N PRO A 222 -39.37 25.41 -14.96
CA PRO A 222 -40.51 25.44 -15.83
C PRO A 222 -40.42 26.75 -16.60
N ALA A 223 -40.22 26.64 -17.91
CA ALA A 223 -40.27 27.75 -18.83
C ALA A 223 -41.49 28.60 -18.44
N ASP A 224 -41.25 29.89 -18.19
CA ASP A 224 -42.29 30.90 -18.01
C ASP A 224 -43.34 30.70 -19.10
N LEU A 225 -44.40 30.00 -18.72
CA LEU A 225 -45.63 29.90 -19.47
C LEU A 225 -46.53 30.94 -18.82
N PHE A 226 -46.73 32.02 -19.58
CA PHE A 226 -47.77 33.05 -19.44
C PHE A 226 -47.38 34.36 -18.72
N ASP A 227 -46.58 35.18 -19.43
CA ASP A 227 -46.86 36.59 -19.70
C ASP A 227 -46.87 36.71 -21.24
N GLU A 228 -47.76 37.34 -21.99
CA GLU A 228 -48.94 38.21 -21.85
C GLU A 228 -49.68 38.09 -23.21
N GLU A 229 -51.01 38.18 -23.26
CA GLU A 229 -51.70 38.99 -24.30
C GLU A 229 -53.20 39.18 -23.99
N SER A 230 -53.53 40.46 -23.74
CA SER A 230 -54.81 41.16 -23.95
C SER A 230 -56.00 40.95 -23.01
#